data_AF-F8IG67-F1
#
_entry.id   AF-F8IG67-F1
#
_cell.length_a   1.000
_cell.length_b   1.000
_cell.length_c   1.000
_cell.angle_alpha   90.00
_cell.angle_beta   90.00
_cell.angle_gamma   90.00
#
_symmetry.space_group_name_H-M   'P 1'
#
loop_
_entity.id
_entity.type
_entity.pdbx_description
1 polymer ?
#
loop_
_entity_poly.entity_id
_entity_poly.type
_entity_poly.pdbx_seq_one_letter_code
_entity_poly.pdbx_strand_id
1 'polypeptide(L)'
;MDCRAFDAAVWDFVLALEPLLERRRTTEAALQDLWGLWERLSPLSASVRESSQAIASASNALRKMAVTLSVEISRHRLDENLVGTVARDLWTWSERMAESARSMASLLAKVQQTVGQLEDGLRALRDQSEQEMEAAEELLLHAERLHALLEKQDECSGLRSFNGRPRG
;
A
#
# COMPACT_ATOMS: atom_id res chain seq x y z
N MET A 1 -2.05 35.95 36.18
CA MET A 1 -2.43 34.64 35.59
C MET A 1 -2.38 33.62 36.71
N ASP A 2 -3.40 32.79 36.80
CA ASP A 2 -3.59 31.83 37.91
C ASP A 2 -2.80 30.56 37.59
N CYS A 3 -1.69 30.30 38.29
CA CYS A 3 -0.77 29.19 37.96
C CYS A 3 -1.50 27.83 37.93
N ARG A 4 -2.48 27.64 38.81
CA ARG A 4 -3.31 26.42 38.86
C ARG A 4 -4.17 26.20 37.61
N ALA A 5 -4.62 27.28 36.98
CA ALA A 5 -5.40 27.17 35.74
C ALA A 5 -4.51 26.81 34.54
N PHE A 6 -3.24 27.21 34.59
CA PHE A 6 -2.24 26.86 33.58
C PHE A 6 -1.75 25.41 33.75
N ASP A 7 -1.50 24.96 34.99
CA ASP A 7 -1.17 23.55 35.29
C ASP A 7 -2.29 22.59 34.86
N ALA A 8 -3.55 22.96 35.12
CA ALA A 8 -4.71 22.19 34.65
C ALA A 8 -4.77 22.11 33.12
N ALA A 9 -4.49 23.22 32.42
CA ALA A 9 -4.49 23.24 30.95
C ALA A 9 -3.38 22.38 30.33
N VAL A 10 -2.21 22.29 30.97
CA VAL A 10 -1.12 21.40 30.54
C VAL A 10 -1.52 19.94 30.76
N TRP A 11 -2.14 19.61 31.89
CA TRP A 11 -2.62 18.25 32.14
C TRP A 11 -3.76 17.82 31.21
N ASP A 12 -4.71 18.72 30.94
CA ASP A 12 -5.78 18.48 29.97
C ASP A 12 -5.22 18.24 28.56
N PHE A 13 -4.14 18.94 28.19
CA PHE A 13 -3.45 18.75 26.92
C PHE A 13 -2.76 17.38 26.82
N VAL A 14 -2.06 16.95 27.87
CA VAL A 14 -1.42 15.61 27.91
C VAL A 14 -2.47 14.51 27.84
N LEU A 15 -3.57 14.63 28.60
CA LEU A 15 -4.68 13.67 28.56
C LEU A 15 -5.40 13.64 27.20
N ALA A 16 -5.43 14.75 26.47
CA ALA A 16 -5.99 14.81 25.13
C ALA A 16 -5.09 14.15 24.06
N LEU A 17 -3.77 14.08 24.29
CA LEU A 17 -2.81 13.45 23.37
C LEU A 17 -2.80 11.92 23.48
N GLU A 18 -2.98 11.36 24.67
CA GLU A 18 -2.97 9.91 24.90
C GLU A 18 -3.94 9.10 24.00
N PRO A 19 -5.22 9.47 23.84
CA PRO A 19 -6.13 8.77 22.91
C PRO A 19 -5.76 8.95 21.44
N LEU A 20 -5.06 10.03 21.07
CA LEU A 20 -4.55 10.23 19.71
C LEU A 20 -3.39 9.27 19.40
N LEU A 21 -2.49 9.07 20.37
CA LEU A 21 -1.39 8.11 20.26
C LEU A 21 -1.91 6.66 20.17
N GLU A 22 -2.94 6.30 20.93
CA GLU A 22 -3.52 4.96 20.88
C GLU A 22 -4.25 4.70 19.55
N ARG A 23 -5.02 5.68 19.07
CA ARG A 23 -5.64 5.60 17.73
C ARG A 23 -4.58 5.46 16.63
N ARG A 24 -3.42 6.11 16.78
CA ARG A 24 -2.30 5.99 15.85
C ARG A 24 -1.70 4.57 15.82
N ARG A 25 -1.54 3.91 16.96
CA ARG A 25 -1.07 2.51 17.01
C ARG A 25 -1.99 1.58 16.22
N THR A 26 -3.31 1.79 16.32
CA THR A 26 -4.28 0.99 15.53
C THR A 26 -4.18 1.27 14.03
N THR A 27 -3.93 2.52 13.62
CA THR A 27 -3.71 2.85 12.20
C THR A 27 -2.40 2.31 11.66
N GLU A 28 -1.34 2.26 12.46
CA GLU A 28 -0.04 1.71 12.08
C GLU A 28 -0.12 0.20 11.85
N ALA A 29 -0.83 -0.53 12.73
CA ALA A 29 -1.13 -1.93 12.53
C ALA A 29 -1.94 -2.17 11.24
N ALA A 30 -2.95 -1.35 10.97
CA ALA A 30 -3.74 -1.44 9.74
C ALA A 30 -2.90 -1.15 8.48
N LEU A 31 -1.95 -0.20 8.54
CA LEU A 31 -1.02 0.07 7.45
C LEU A 31 -0.07 -1.11 7.21
N GLN A 32 0.42 -1.77 8.26
CA GLN A 32 1.22 -2.99 8.13
C GLN A 32 0.41 -4.14 7.51
N ASP A 33 -0.84 -4.32 7.90
CA ASP A 33 -1.72 -5.32 7.30
C ASP A 33 -1.94 -5.06 5.80
N LEU A 34 -2.18 -3.80 5.42
CA LEU A 34 -2.32 -3.40 4.01
C LEU A 34 -1.01 -3.59 3.23
N TRP A 35 0.13 -3.33 3.85
CA TRP A 35 1.44 -3.57 3.27
C TRP A 35 1.67 -5.07 3.02
N GLY A 36 1.34 -5.92 3.99
CA GLY A 36 1.42 -7.37 3.83
C GLY A 36 0.50 -7.91 2.73
N LEU A 37 -0.67 -7.31 2.52
CA LEU A 37 -1.53 -7.62 1.38
C LEU A 37 -0.89 -7.20 0.04
N TRP A 38 -0.26 -6.03 -0.01
CA TRP A 38 0.45 -5.56 -1.19
C TRP A 38 1.63 -6.48 -1.57
N GLU A 39 2.45 -6.88 -0.60
CA GLU A 39 3.59 -7.79 -0.82
C GLU A 39 3.17 -9.15 -1.40
N ARG A 40 1.95 -9.61 -1.09
CA ARG A 40 1.38 -10.83 -1.64
C ARG A 40 0.80 -10.64 -3.04
N LEU A 41 0.23 -9.47 -3.33
CA LEU A 41 -0.41 -9.16 -4.62
C LEU A 41 0.59 -8.80 -5.72
N SER A 42 1.67 -8.10 -5.37
CA SER A 42 2.73 -7.68 -6.29
C SER A 42 3.31 -8.84 -7.12
N PRO A 43 3.79 -9.95 -6.53
CA PRO A 43 4.35 -11.07 -7.30
C PRO A 43 3.31 -11.83 -8.12
N LEU A 44 2.04 -11.87 -7.68
CA LEU A 44 0.95 -12.47 -8.45
C LEU A 44 0.73 -11.73 -9.78
N SER A 45 0.85 -10.40 -9.77
CA SER A 45 0.74 -9.60 -11.00
C SER A 45 1.86 -9.93 -12.01
N ALA A 46 3.05 -10.28 -11.54
CA ALA A 46 4.18 -10.70 -12.38
C ALA A 46 3.99 -12.12 -12.93
N SER A 47 3.54 -13.08 -12.11
CA SER A 47 3.26 -14.46 -12.52
C SER A 47 2.16 -14.55 -13.59
N VAL A 48 1.13 -13.71 -13.50
CA VAL A 48 0.06 -13.69 -14.50
C VAL A 48 0.54 -13.06 -15.82
N ARG A 49 1.53 -12.16 -15.79
CA ARG A 49 2.19 -11.64 -17.02
C ARG A 49 2.94 -12.73 -17.79
N GLU A 50 3.72 -13.56 -17.09
CA GLU A 50 4.42 -14.69 -17.69
C GLU A 50 3.45 -15.70 -18.31
N SER A 51 2.37 -16.01 -17.60
CA SER A 51 1.29 -16.87 -18.11
C SER A 51 0.65 -16.30 -19.38
N SER A 52 0.42 -14.99 -19.45
CA SER A 52 -0.09 -14.33 -20.65
C SER A 52 0.87 -14.44 -21.85
N GLN A 53 2.18 -14.33 -21.60
CA GLN A 53 3.21 -14.45 -22.65
C GLN A 53 3.29 -15.88 -23.18
N ALA A 54 3.16 -16.89 -22.30
CA ALA A 54 3.10 -18.30 -22.69
C ALA A 54 1.88 -18.59 -23.59
N ILE A 55 0.70 -18.04 -23.26
CA ILE A 55 -0.52 -18.22 -24.08
C ILE A 55 -0.38 -17.55 -25.45
N ALA A 56 0.23 -16.37 -25.52
CA ALA A 56 0.53 -15.71 -26.80
C ALA A 56 1.50 -16.53 -27.66
N SER A 57 2.53 -17.12 -27.04
CA SER A 57 3.46 -18.02 -27.73
C SER A 57 2.77 -19.27 -28.28
N ALA A 58 1.92 -19.92 -27.46
CA ALA A 58 1.15 -21.08 -27.87
C ALA A 58 0.17 -20.77 -29.02
N SER A 59 -0.52 -19.63 -28.96
CA SER A 59 -1.37 -19.14 -30.06
C SER A 59 -0.59 -18.99 -31.36
N ASN A 60 0.61 -18.40 -31.31
CA ASN A 60 1.47 -18.24 -32.48
C ASN A 60 1.95 -19.59 -33.05
N ALA A 61 2.30 -20.54 -32.18
CA ALA A 61 2.68 -21.89 -32.59
C ALA A 61 1.52 -22.61 -33.30
N LEU A 62 0.30 -22.55 -32.75
CA LEU A 62 -0.91 -23.10 -33.37
C LEU A 62 -1.20 -22.48 -34.73
N ARG A 63 -1.03 -21.15 -34.86
CA ARG A 63 -1.20 -20.45 -36.14
C ARG A 63 -0.18 -20.92 -37.18
N LYS A 64 1.10 -21.07 -36.79
CA LYS A 64 2.14 -21.60 -37.68
C LYS A 64 1.84 -23.04 -38.11
N MET A 65 1.41 -23.90 -37.19
CA MET A 65 1.01 -25.27 -37.49
C MET A 65 -0.16 -25.32 -38.48
N ALA A 66 -1.19 -24.49 -38.27
CA ALA A 66 -2.33 -24.39 -39.19
C ALA A 66 -1.89 -24.00 -40.61
N VAL A 67 -1.03 -22.97 -40.75
CA VAL A 67 -0.51 -22.53 -42.05
C VAL A 67 0.30 -23.62 -42.74
N THR A 68 1.21 -24.27 -42.00
CA THR A 68 2.02 -25.36 -42.54
C THR A 68 1.14 -26.50 -43.05
N LEU A 69 0.12 -26.90 -42.28
CA LEU A 69 -0.82 -27.93 -42.72
C LEU A 69 -1.60 -27.51 -43.96
N SER A 70 -2.08 -26.26 -44.04
CA SER A 70 -2.77 -25.74 -45.23
C SER A 70 -1.88 -25.75 -46.48
N VAL A 71 -0.60 -25.41 -46.35
CA VAL A 71 0.38 -25.47 -47.45
C VAL A 71 0.61 -26.93 -47.88
N GLU A 72 0.78 -27.85 -46.92
CA GLU A 72 1.04 -29.26 -47.23
C GLU A 72 -0.18 -29.96 -47.85
N ILE A 73 -1.41 -29.65 -47.40
CA ILE A 73 -2.65 -30.12 -48.05
C ILE A 73 -2.68 -29.68 -49.51
N SER A 74 -2.39 -28.40 -49.76
CA SER A 74 -2.39 -27.83 -51.11
C SER A 74 -1.30 -28.45 -51.99
N ARG A 75 -0.11 -28.66 -51.42
CA ARG A 75 1.06 -29.23 -52.11
C ARG A 75 0.85 -30.69 -52.49
N HIS A 76 0.24 -31.48 -51.61
CA HIS A 76 0.10 -32.92 -51.77
C HIS A 76 -1.28 -33.36 -52.24
N ARG A 77 -2.22 -32.43 -52.46
CA ARG A 77 -3.62 -32.71 -52.80
C ARG A 77 -4.25 -33.72 -51.84
N LEU A 78 -3.92 -33.58 -50.56
CA LEU A 78 -4.44 -34.44 -49.49
C LEU A 78 -5.96 -34.24 -49.38
N ASP A 79 -6.66 -35.27 -48.92
CA ASP A 79 -8.11 -35.21 -48.69
C ASP A 79 -8.43 -34.04 -47.74
N GLU A 80 -9.08 -33.01 -48.30
CA GLU A 80 -9.38 -31.75 -47.62
C GLU A 80 -10.31 -31.96 -46.41
N ASN A 81 -11.05 -33.07 -46.38
CA ASN A 81 -12.10 -33.28 -45.38
C ASN A 81 -11.55 -33.48 -43.96
N LEU A 82 -10.48 -34.28 -43.80
CA LEU A 82 -9.92 -34.59 -42.48
C LEU A 82 -8.80 -33.61 -42.10
N VAL A 83 -7.78 -33.48 -42.94
CA VAL A 83 -6.60 -32.63 -42.62
C VAL A 83 -6.93 -31.15 -42.75
N GLY A 84 -7.80 -30.77 -43.70
CA GLY A 84 -8.26 -29.38 -43.85
C GLY A 84 -9.16 -28.93 -42.70
N THR A 85 -9.91 -29.84 -42.09
CA THR A 85 -10.67 -29.55 -40.86
C THR A 85 -9.75 -29.31 -39.67
N VAL A 86 -8.72 -30.15 -39.50
CA VAL A 86 -7.71 -29.94 -38.44
C VAL A 86 -6.98 -28.60 -38.60
N ALA A 87 -6.59 -28.21 -39.83
CA ALA A 87 -5.95 -26.92 -40.08
C ALA A 87 -6.87 -25.73 -39.73
N ARG A 88 -8.16 -25.80 -40.11
CA ARG A 88 -9.18 -24.79 -39.74
C ARG A 88 -9.43 -24.72 -38.24
N ASP A 89 -9.47 -25.85 -37.57
CA ASP A 89 -9.65 -25.90 -36.12
C ASP A 89 -8.44 -25.27 -35.42
N LEU A 90 -7.21 -25.65 -35.79
CA LEU A 90 -5.99 -25.04 -35.26
C LEU A 90 -5.96 -23.52 -35.46
N TRP A 91 -6.41 -23.05 -36.62
CA TRP A 91 -6.55 -21.61 -36.88
C TRP A 91 -7.54 -20.95 -35.92
N THR A 92 -8.75 -21.51 -35.80
CA THR A 92 -9.82 -21.02 -34.92
C THR A 92 -9.38 -21.00 -33.45
N TRP A 93 -8.70 -22.06 -32.99
CA TRP A 93 -8.13 -22.13 -31.65
C TRP A 93 -7.04 -21.07 -31.45
N SER A 94 -6.19 -20.82 -32.45
CA SER A 94 -5.17 -19.77 -32.38
C SER A 94 -5.78 -18.38 -32.20
N GLU A 95 -6.87 -18.07 -32.91
CA GLU A 95 -7.57 -16.78 -32.81
C GLU A 95 -8.24 -16.61 -31.45
N ARG A 96 -8.95 -17.63 -30.96
CA ARG A 96 -9.57 -17.63 -29.63
C ARG A 96 -8.53 -17.45 -28.52
N MET A 97 -7.39 -18.13 -28.61
CA MET A 97 -6.30 -17.96 -27.65
C MET A 97 -5.67 -16.56 -27.73
N ALA A 98 -5.54 -15.97 -28.91
CA ALA A 98 -5.02 -14.61 -29.07
C ALA A 98 -5.97 -13.54 -28.52
N GLU A 99 -7.28 -13.71 -28.68
CA GLU A 99 -8.29 -12.84 -28.09
C GLU A 99 -8.30 -12.95 -26.55
N SER A 100 -8.30 -14.18 -26.03
CA SER A 100 -8.21 -14.43 -24.59
C SER A 100 -6.94 -13.81 -23.97
N ALA A 101 -5.79 -13.98 -24.63
CA ALA A 101 -4.54 -13.36 -24.20
C ALA A 101 -4.60 -11.83 -24.17
N ARG A 102 -5.21 -11.19 -25.18
CA ARG A 102 -5.38 -9.72 -25.21
C ARG A 102 -6.30 -9.23 -24.10
N SER A 103 -7.43 -9.91 -23.88
CA SER A 103 -8.34 -9.59 -22.79
C SER A 103 -7.66 -9.71 -21.42
N MET A 104 -6.91 -10.79 -21.21
CA MET A 104 -6.17 -11.02 -19.99
C MET A 104 -5.03 -10.02 -19.79
N ALA A 105 -4.30 -9.64 -20.86
CA ALA A 105 -3.29 -8.58 -20.82
C ALA A 105 -3.88 -7.21 -20.42
N SER A 106 -5.06 -6.88 -20.92
CA SER A 106 -5.79 -5.66 -20.54
C SER A 106 -6.19 -5.67 -19.05
N LEU A 107 -6.71 -6.80 -18.55
CA LEU A 107 -7.04 -6.94 -17.12
C LEU A 107 -5.78 -6.86 -16.24
N LEU A 108 -4.69 -7.50 -16.66
CA LEU A 108 -3.40 -7.44 -15.99
C LEU A 108 -2.85 -6.02 -15.87
N ALA A 109 -2.91 -5.26 -16.96
CA ALA A 109 -2.45 -3.88 -16.96
C ALA A 109 -3.22 -3.04 -15.94
N LYS A 110 -4.54 -3.24 -15.82
CA LYS A 110 -5.35 -2.57 -14.79
C LYS A 110 -4.95 -3.01 -13.38
N VAL A 111 -4.74 -4.31 -13.15
CA VAL A 111 -4.29 -4.82 -11.84
C VAL A 111 -2.93 -4.23 -11.47
N GLN A 112 -1.97 -4.19 -12.40
CA GLN A 112 -0.65 -3.59 -12.17
C GLN A 112 -0.74 -2.10 -11.85
N GLN A 113 -1.59 -1.37 -12.58
CA GLN A 113 -1.85 0.04 -12.30
C GLN A 113 -2.43 0.23 -10.89
N THR A 114 -3.43 -0.56 -10.50
CA THR A 114 -4.04 -0.48 -9.16
C THR A 114 -3.03 -0.85 -8.06
N VAL A 115 -2.19 -1.86 -8.28
CA VAL A 115 -1.14 -2.27 -7.33
C VAL A 115 -0.10 -1.16 -7.15
N GLY A 116 0.31 -0.48 -8.24
CA GLY A 116 1.21 0.66 -8.16
C GLY A 116 0.59 1.86 -7.43
N GLN A 117 -0.68 2.19 -7.73
CA GLN A 117 -1.40 3.24 -7.02
C GLN A 117 -1.57 2.94 -5.52
N LEU A 118 -1.78 1.67 -5.17
CA LEU A 118 -1.85 1.23 -3.77
C LEU A 118 -0.48 1.40 -3.09
N GLU A 119 0.61 1.06 -3.77
CA GLU A 119 1.97 1.25 -3.24
C GLU A 119 2.26 2.72 -2.94
N ASP A 120 1.98 3.60 -3.91
CA ASP A 120 2.19 5.05 -3.75
C ASP A 120 1.32 5.62 -2.63
N GLY A 121 0.06 5.18 -2.54
CA GLY A 121 -0.85 5.55 -1.46
C GLY A 121 -0.37 5.08 -0.08
N LEU A 122 0.12 3.84 0.02
CA LEU A 122 0.67 3.31 1.27
C LEU A 122 1.95 4.04 1.70
N ARG A 123 2.83 4.39 0.76
CA ARG A 123 4.02 5.22 1.08
C ARG A 123 3.62 6.59 1.58
N ALA A 124 2.70 7.28 0.89
CA ALA A 124 2.23 8.59 1.32
C ALA A 124 1.58 8.56 2.72
N LEU A 125 0.76 7.54 3.00
CA LEU A 125 0.16 7.36 4.33
C LEU A 125 1.20 7.06 5.40
N ARG A 126 2.25 6.30 5.07
CA ARG A 126 3.35 6.03 5.99
C ARG A 126 4.13 7.31 6.30
N ASP A 127 4.53 8.06 5.29
CA ASP A 127 5.28 9.31 5.45
C ASP A 127 4.47 10.33 6.28
N GLN A 128 3.16 10.44 6.02
CA GLN A 128 2.26 11.27 6.81
C GLN A 128 2.17 10.79 8.26
N SER A 129 2.05 9.48 8.49
CA SER A 129 2.00 8.89 9.82
C SER A 129 3.29 9.11 10.62
N GLU A 130 4.45 9.06 9.97
CA GLU A 130 5.75 9.37 10.58
C GLU A 130 5.82 10.85 10.98
N GLN A 131 5.43 11.78 10.09
CA GLN A 131 5.39 13.22 10.39
C GLN A 131 4.43 13.56 11.55
N GLU A 132 3.24 12.95 11.57
CA GLU A 132 2.27 13.14 12.66
C GLU A 132 2.80 12.61 14.00
N MET A 133 3.63 11.56 13.99
CA MET A 133 4.31 11.03 15.17
C MET A 133 5.32 12.02 15.72
N GLU A 134 6.21 12.51 14.87
CA GLU A 134 7.27 13.45 15.25
C GLU A 134 6.66 14.72 15.86
N ALA A 135 5.60 15.24 15.24
CA ALA A 135 4.87 16.40 15.77
C ALA A 135 4.22 16.10 17.13
N ALA A 136 3.63 14.91 17.32
CA ALA A 136 3.04 14.51 18.59
C ALA A 136 4.10 14.34 19.69
N GLU A 137 5.26 13.77 19.38
CA GLU A 137 6.39 13.62 20.30
C GLU A 137 6.97 14.98 20.71
N GLU A 138 7.14 15.91 19.76
CA GLU A 138 7.57 17.28 20.06
C GLU A 138 6.58 18.00 20.99
N LEU A 139 5.27 17.89 20.72
CA LEU A 139 4.22 18.48 21.56
C LEU A 139 4.23 17.90 22.98
N LEU A 140 4.42 16.59 23.11
CA LEU A 140 4.49 15.92 24.41
C LEU A 140 5.73 16.38 25.19
N LEU A 141 6.88 16.47 24.53
CA LEU A 141 8.13 16.95 25.10
C LEU A 141 8.06 18.44 25.50
N HIS A 142 7.34 19.26 24.74
CA HIS A 142 7.05 20.64 25.11
C HIS A 142 6.11 20.75 26.32
N ALA A 143 5.09 19.89 26.40
CA ALA A 143 4.18 19.82 27.55
C ALA A 143 4.92 19.40 28.83
N GLU A 144 5.79 18.39 28.75
CA GLU A 144 6.63 17.94 29.88
C GLU A 144 7.59 19.05 30.34
N ARG A 145 8.23 19.76 29.41
CA ARG A 145 9.12 20.89 29.75
C ARG A 145 8.37 22.03 30.42
N LEU A 146 7.16 22.36 29.95
CA LEU A 146 6.31 23.36 30.58
C LEU A 146 5.91 22.93 31.99
N HIS A 147 5.51 21.68 32.16
CA HIS A 147 5.18 21.12 33.47
C HIS A 147 6.35 21.22 34.45
N ALA A 148 7.55 20.77 34.05
CA ALA A 148 8.74 20.82 34.89
C ALA A 148 9.18 22.26 35.25
N LEU A 149 8.90 23.25 34.40
CA LEU A 149 9.15 24.66 34.70
C LEU A 149 8.16 25.21 35.73
N LEU A 150 6.90 24.78 35.66
CA LEU A 150 5.85 25.18 36.60
C LEU A 150 6.06 24.58 37.99
N GLU A 151 6.38 23.29 38.07
CA GLU A 151 6.72 22.63 39.33
C GLU A 151 7.88 23.35 40.04
N LYS A 152 8.95 23.68 39.30
CA LYS A 152 10.10 24.45 39.85
C LYS A 152 9.71 25.86 40.31
N GLN A 153 8.73 26.49 39.67
CA GLN A 153 8.27 27.82 40.04
C GLN A 153 7.43 27.79 41.33
N ASP A 154 6.62 26.74 41.52
CA ASP A 154 5.82 26.55 42.74
C ASP A 154 6.73 26.22 43.94
N GLU A 155 7.76 25.39 43.75
CA GLU A 155 8.80 25.10 44.76
C GLU A 155 9.61 26.36 45.17
N CYS A 156 10.01 27.19 44.19
CA CYS A 156 10.73 28.44 44.47
C CYS A 156 9.84 29.52 45.13
N SER A 157 8.53 29.50 44.90
CA SER A 157 7.57 30.42 45.51
C SER A 157 7.25 30.03 46.97
N GLY A 158 7.21 28.72 47.27
CA GLY A 158 7.10 28.20 48.63
C GLY A 158 8.29 28.57 49.52
N LEU A 159 9.52 28.57 48.96
CA LEU A 159 10.74 28.97 49.67
C LEU A 159 10.83 30.48 49.96
N ARG A 160 10.24 31.34 49.13
CA ARG A 160 10.21 32.81 49.37
C ARG A 160 9.18 33.23 50.43
N SER A 161 8.11 32.47 50.65
CA SER A 161 7.15 32.76 51.73
C SER A 161 7.69 32.46 53.14
N PHE A 162 8.77 31.68 53.28
CA PHE A 162 9.32 31.31 54.58
C PHE A 162 10.36 32.29 55.16
N ASN A 163 10.86 33.27 54.38
CA ASN A 163 11.91 34.20 54.83
C ASN A 163 11.39 35.62 55.16
N GLY A 164 10.09 35.77 55.40
CA GLY A 164 9.43 37.07 55.56
C GLY A 164 8.83 37.37 56.94
N ARG A 165 9.52 37.09 58.06
CA ARG A 165 9.25 37.80 59.34
C ARG A 165 10.51 37.92 60.21
N PRO A 166 11.08 39.13 60.37
CA PRO A 166 11.90 39.45 61.53
C PRO A 166 11.01 39.83 62.73
N ARG A 167 11.57 39.56 63.91
CA ARG A 167 11.11 39.75 65.30
C ARG A 167 10.14 40.90 65.57
N GLY A 168 9.18 40.61 66.46
CA GLY A 168 8.62 41.51 67.48
C GLY A 168 8.47 40.70 68.76
#